data_AF-A0A9P0G5G6-F1
#
_entry.id   AF-A0A9P0G5G6-F1
#
_cell.length_a   1.000
_cell.length_b   1.000
_cell.length_c   1.000
_cell.angle_alpha   90.00
_cell.angle_beta   90.00
_cell.angle_gamma   90.00
#
_symmetry.space_group_name_H-M   'P 1'
#
loop_
_entity.id
_entity.type
_entity.pdbx_description
1 polymer ?
#
loop_
_entity_poly.entity_id
_entity_poly.type
_entity_poly.pdbx_seq_one_letter_code
_entity_poly.pdbx_strand_id
1 'polypeptide(L)'
;MAFSLHKIPQSVKNFSSLFPIFRTPSRTKLKYYTYINEPAQVIKQKQPKWVTAEEAFKDILKSNCIVSIQGAAATPSELINAMTKVGKSKDLKGIRVYHMHTDGSLPYVDASCADIFRKAVAEGRADAYPIFLSEIPLMFHKKIIEPDICLIHVSPPDSHGFCTLGTSVDCVRAAMTASKCIVALVNCQMPRTFGDSIIHISHIDFAVEADRHLPNHAAKPPCKEEMQIGKYIAEKLVEDGL
;
A
#
# COMPACT_ATOMS: atom_id res chain seq x y z
N MET A 1 33.74 -2.55 11.47
CA MET A 1 35.16 -2.26 11.19
C MET A 1 35.21 -1.21 10.10
N ALA A 2 35.73 -0.02 10.42
CA ALA A 2 35.75 1.16 9.54
C ALA A 2 37.21 1.61 9.32
N PHE A 3 37.54 1.97 8.08
CA PHE A 3 38.68 2.76 7.63
C PHE A 3 38.18 3.51 6.37
N SER A 4 38.45 4.77 6.06
CA SER A 4 39.68 5.55 6.22
C SER A 4 39.37 7.06 6.09
N LEU A 5 40.11 7.89 6.84
CA LEU A 5 40.15 9.36 6.79
C LEU A 5 41.20 9.80 5.77
N HIS A 6 40.90 10.79 4.90
CA HIS A 6 41.93 11.61 4.25
C HIS A 6 41.55 13.09 4.22
N LYS A 7 42.56 13.92 4.50
CA LYS A 7 42.52 15.35 4.82
C LYS A 7 42.29 16.26 3.61
N ILE A 8 41.70 17.42 3.89
CA ILE A 8 41.51 18.59 3.03
C ILE A 8 42.79 19.44 2.98
N PRO A 9 43.11 20.11 1.85
CA PRO A 9 43.92 21.32 1.85
C PRO A 9 43.08 22.59 1.60
N GLN A 10 43.31 23.62 2.42
CA GLN A 10 42.82 24.99 2.24
C GLN A 10 43.71 25.77 1.27
N SER A 11 43.12 26.56 0.36
CA SER A 11 43.76 27.75 -0.20
C SER A 11 42.74 28.77 -0.73
N VAL A 12 42.26 29.58 0.22
CA VAL A 12 42.03 31.04 0.28
C VAL A 12 41.68 31.90 -0.98
N LYS A 13 40.73 32.83 -0.73
CA LYS A 13 40.56 34.22 -1.24
C LYS A 13 39.51 34.47 -2.33
N ASN A 14 38.30 34.88 -1.90
CA ASN A 14 37.75 36.21 -2.23
C ASN A 14 36.49 36.48 -1.38
N PHE A 15 36.58 37.46 -0.50
CA PHE A 15 35.61 37.78 0.55
C PHE A 15 35.10 39.22 0.33
N SER A 16 34.21 39.43 -0.64
CA SER A 16 33.59 40.77 -0.84
C SER A 16 32.28 40.80 -1.64
N SER A 17 31.55 39.70 -1.83
CA SER A 17 30.26 39.71 -2.56
C SER A 17 29.04 39.31 -1.71
N LEU A 18 29.13 39.42 -0.38
CA LEU A 18 28.06 39.03 0.55
C LEU A 18 27.42 40.23 1.24
N PHE A 19 26.62 40.99 0.48
CA PHE A 19 25.53 41.79 1.04
C PHE A 19 24.29 41.61 0.17
N PRO A 20 23.26 40.88 0.61
CA PRO A 20 22.01 40.83 -0.11
C PRO A 20 21.27 42.15 0.10
N ILE A 21 20.95 42.81 -1.01
CA ILE A 21 20.00 43.91 -1.11
C ILE A 21 18.72 43.50 -0.38
N PHE A 22 18.32 44.27 0.64
CA PHE A 22 17.04 44.12 1.31
C PHE A 22 15.90 44.35 0.30
N ARG A 23 15.45 43.26 -0.34
CA ARG A 23 14.10 43.19 -0.90
C ARG A 23 13.15 43.05 0.27
N THR A 24 12.36 44.10 0.53
CA THR A 24 11.13 43.97 1.32
C THR A 24 10.37 42.75 0.82
N PRO A 25 10.01 41.79 1.69
CA PRO A 25 9.21 40.66 1.25
C PRO A 25 7.88 41.25 0.77
N SER A 26 7.65 41.15 -0.55
CA SER A 26 6.29 41.20 -1.07
C SER A 26 5.49 40.25 -0.21
N ARG A 27 4.42 40.75 0.40
CA ARG A 27 3.53 40.01 1.29
C ARG A 27 2.94 38.85 0.49
N THR A 28 3.68 37.75 0.40
CA THR A 28 3.20 36.49 -0.14
C THR A 28 2.02 36.13 0.72
N LYS A 29 0.81 36.21 0.13
CA LYS A 29 -0.37 35.50 0.64
C LYS A 29 0.14 34.15 1.10
N LEU A 30 0.01 33.86 2.40
CA LEU A 30 0.30 32.53 2.94
C LEU A 30 -0.57 31.55 2.16
N LYS A 31 0.00 30.97 1.10
CA LYS A 31 -0.56 29.78 0.47
C LYS A 31 -0.21 28.70 1.46
N TYR A 32 -1.17 28.35 2.32
CA TYR A 32 -1.14 27.08 3.02
C TYR A 32 -1.02 25.99 1.93
N TYR A 33 0.22 25.65 1.57
CA TYR A 33 0.50 24.71 0.50
C TYR A 33 -0.08 23.35 0.88
N THR A 34 -0.80 22.70 -0.03
CA THR A 34 -1.02 21.25 0.04
C THR A 34 -0.24 20.58 -1.09
N TYR A 35 1.06 20.40 -0.85
CA TYR A 35 1.89 19.41 -1.55
C TYR A 35 1.72 18.00 -0.95
N ILE A 36 0.75 17.83 -0.05
CA ILE A 36 0.45 16.57 0.62
C ILE A 36 -0.42 15.76 -0.32
N ASN A 37 0.04 14.56 -0.68
CA ASN A 37 -0.75 13.60 -1.46
C ASN A 37 -1.79 12.92 -0.56
N GLU A 38 -2.71 13.72 -0.02
CA GLU A 38 -3.76 13.27 0.91
C GLU A 38 -4.91 12.61 0.13
N PRO A 39 -5.17 11.30 0.30
CA PRO A 39 -6.20 10.57 -0.45
C PRO A 39 -7.62 11.14 -0.27
N ALA A 40 -7.91 11.83 0.83
CA ALA A 40 -9.19 12.50 1.04
C ALA A 40 -9.33 13.84 0.29
N GLN A 41 -8.25 14.44 -0.20
CA GLN A 41 -8.32 15.73 -0.89
C GLN A 41 -8.73 15.55 -2.35
N VAL A 42 -9.85 16.15 -2.76
CA VAL A 42 -10.36 16.05 -4.13
C VAL A 42 -9.37 16.64 -5.15
N ILE A 43 -8.90 15.80 -6.07
CA ILE A 43 -8.23 16.25 -7.30
C ILE A 43 -9.30 16.75 -8.29
N LYS A 44 -9.27 18.03 -8.62
CA LYS A 44 -10.21 18.64 -9.58
C LYS A 44 -9.99 18.07 -10.98
N GLN A 45 -11.09 17.79 -11.69
CA GLN A 45 -11.09 17.35 -13.09
C GLN A 45 -10.40 16.00 -13.36
N LYS A 46 -10.10 15.21 -12.32
CA LYS A 46 -9.63 13.82 -12.46
C LYS A 46 -10.75 12.86 -12.06
N GLN A 47 -10.93 11.81 -12.85
CA GLN A 47 -11.82 10.67 -12.60
C GLN A 47 -11.10 9.40 -13.05
N PRO A 48 -11.40 8.23 -12.46
CA PRO A 48 -10.77 7.00 -12.86
C PRO A 48 -11.24 6.58 -14.24
N LYS A 49 -10.39 5.81 -14.92
CA LYS A 49 -10.79 5.06 -16.11
C LYS A 49 -11.43 3.76 -15.66
N TRP A 50 -12.73 3.60 -15.93
CA TRP A 50 -13.45 2.35 -15.71
C TRP A 50 -13.11 1.37 -16.82
N VAL A 51 -12.52 0.23 -16.46
CA VAL A 51 -11.97 -0.73 -17.40
C VAL A 51 -12.12 -2.16 -16.88
N THR A 52 -11.91 -3.14 -17.75
CA THR A 52 -11.75 -4.53 -17.29
C THR A 52 -10.44 -4.71 -16.52
N ALA A 53 -10.35 -5.74 -15.68
CA ALA A 53 -9.17 -6.01 -14.87
C ALA A 53 -7.88 -6.14 -15.72
N GLU A 54 -7.94 -6.79 -16.88
CA GLU A 54 -6.77 -6.95 -17.75
C GLU A 54 -6.37 -5.63 -18.43
N GLU A 55 -7.35 -4.82 -18.83
CA GLU A 55 -7.12 -3.51 -19.45
C GLU A 55 -6.42 -2.53 -18.52
N ALA A 56 -6.72 -2.58 -17.22
CA ALA A 56 -6.04 -1.76 -16.23
C ALA A 56 -4.51 -1.93 -16.28
N PHE A 57 -4.01 -3.12 -16.62
CA PHE A 57 -2.57 -3.43 -16.65
C PHE A 57 -1.92 -3.30 -18.03
N LYS A 58 -2.71 -3.20 -19.11
CA LYS A 58 -2.19 -3.21 -20.49
C LYS A 58 -1.12 -2.15 -20.72
N ASP A 59 -1.29 -0.93 -20.22
CA ASP A 59 -0.35 0.16 -20.54
C ASP A 59 0.62 0.50 -19.39
N ILE A 60 0.25 0.12 -18.15
CA ILE A 60 1.00 0.52 -16.95
C ILE A 60 1.97 -0.54 -16.46
N LEU A 61 1.71 -1.83 -16.70
CA LEU A 61 2.56 -2.91 -16.19
C LEU A 61 3.78 -3.09 -17.10
N LYS A 62 4.98 -2.94 -16.53
CA LYS A 62 6.26 -3.04 -17.23
C LYS A 62 7.25 -3.91 -16.44
N SER A 63 8.30 -4.38 -17.10
CA SER A 63 9.40 -5.07 -16.43
C SER A 63 10.04 -4.15 -15.36
N ASN A 64 10.49 -4.75 -14.26
CA ASN A 64 11.08 -4.07 -13.10
C ASN A 64 10.14 -3.16 -12.30
N CYS A 65 8.83 -3.14 -12.61
CA CYS A 65 7.85 -2.41 -11.82
C CYS A 65 7.80 -2.91 -10.37
N ILE A 66 7.59 -1.97 -9.46
CA ILE A 66 7.25 -2.26 -8.07
C ILE A 66 5.74 -2.16 -7.92
N VAL A 67 5.12 -3.24 -7.43
CA VAL A 67 3.68 -3.30 -7.16
C VAL A 67 3.44 -3.50 -5.68
N SER A 68 2.59 -2.69 -5.05
CA SER A 68 2.08 -2.93 -3.70
C SER A 68 0.65 -3.46 -3.74
N ILE A 69 0.30 -4.38 -2.85
CA ILE A 69 -1.04 -4.98 -2.79
C ILE A 69 -1.61 -4.83 -1.38
N GLN A 70 -2.87 -4.41 -1.30
CA GLN A 70 -3.66 -4.42 -0.08
C GLN A 70 -3.82 -5.85 0.48
N GLY A 71 -3.70 -5.99 1.80
CA GLY A 71 -3.67 -7.29 2.47
C GLY A 71 -5.00 -7.80 3.02
N ALA A 72 -4.90 -8.91 3.73
CA ALA A 72 -5.96 -9.61 4.47
C ALA A 72 -7.21 -9.86 3.59
N ALA A 73 -8.40 -9.73 4.18
CA ALA A 73 -9.66 -9.93 3.48
C ALA A 73 -9.93 -8.90 2.36
N ALA A 74 -9.14 -7.82 2.27
CA ALA A 74 -9.22 -6.82 1.19
C ALA A 74 -8.23 -7.10 0.05
N THR A 75 -7.67 -8.31 -0.02
CA THR A 75 -6.80 -8.72 -1.13
C THR A 75 -7.56 -8.69 -2.47
N PRO A 76 -7.17 -7.85 -3.45
CA PRO A 76 -7.88 -7.71 -4.72
C PRO A 76 -7.51 -8.83 -5.69
N SER A 77 -8.03 -10.05 -5.48
CA SER A 77 -7.64 -11.25 -6.23
C SER A 77 -7.87 -11.10 -7.75
N GLU A 78 -8.92 -10.43 -8.20
CA GLU A 78 -9.18 -10.15 -9.62
C GLU A 78 -8.03 -9.39 -10.27
N LEU A 79 -7.56 -8.33 -9.59
CA LEU A 79 -6.48 -7.49 -10.09
C LEU A 79 -5.17 -8.27 -10.10
N ILE A 80 -4.92 -9.08 -9.06
CA ILE A 80 -3.74 -9.96 -8.99
C ILE A 80 -3.72 -10.96 -10.15
N ASN A 81 -4.85 -11.61 -10.43
CA ASN A 81 -4.99 -12.58 -11.51
C ASN A 81 -4.77 -11.92 -12.87
N ALA A 82 -5.40 -10.77 -13.10
CA ALA A 82 -5.26 -10.01 -14.33
C ALA A 82 -3.82 -9.50 -14.54
N MET A 83 -3.20 -8.93 -13.51
CA MET A 83 -1.79 -8.50 -13.53
C MET A 83 -0.87 -9.66 -13.89
N THR A 84 -1.08 -10.83 -13.28
CA THR A 84 -0.25 -12.02 -13.54
C THR A 84 -0.43 -12.51 -14.97
N LYS A 85 -1.66 -12.52 -15.50
CA LYS A 85 -1.95 -12.92 -16.88
C LYS A 85 -1.30 -11.98 -17.88
N VAL A 86 -1.39 -10.66 -17.67
CA VAL A 86 -0.76 -9.64 -18.53
C VAL A 86 0.77 -9.71 -18.45
N GLY A 87 1.32 -9.92 -17.25
CA GLY A 87 2.77 -10.10 -17.07
C GLY A 87 3.30 -11.30 -17.84
N LYS A 88 2.59 -12.44 -17.80
CA LYS A 88 2.92 -13.64 -18.57
C LYS A 88 2.78 -13.44 -20.08
N SER A 89 1.69 -12.84 -20.55
CA SER A 89 1.45 -12.65 -22.00
C SER A 89 2.46 -11.71 -22.66
N LYS A 90 3.01 -10.77 -21.89
CA LYS A 90 4.03 -9.81 -22.34
C LYS A 90 5.47 -10.24 -22.02
N ASP A 91 5.65 -11.41 -21.42
CA ASP A 91 6.94 -11.91 -20.95
C ASP A 91 7.73 -10.91 -20.06
N LEU A 92 7.02 -10.21 -19.17
CA LEU A 92 7.63 -9.22 -18.28
C LEU A 92 8.48 -9.88 -17.20
N LYS A 93 9.59 -9.24 -16.82
CA LYS A 93 10.55 -9.75 -15.84
C LYS A 93 10.85 -8.73 -14.75
N GLY A 94 11.30 -9.20 -13.59
CA GLY A 94 11.76 -8.35 -12.49
C GLY A 94 10.67 -7.56 -11.78
N ILE A 95 9.39 -7.89 -11.98
CA ILE A 95 8.29 -7.26 -11.24
C ILE A 95 8.43 -7.66 -9.76
N ARG A 96 8.54 -6.67 -8.88
CA ARG A 96 8.63 -6.87 -7.44
C ARG A 96 7.29 -6.57 -6.81
N VAL A 97 6.72 -7.54 -6.10
CA VAL A 97 5.42 -7.42 -5.47
C VAL A 97 5.60 -7.36 -3.95
N TYR A 98 5.10 -6.30 -3.33
CA TYR A 98 5.14 -6.09 -1.88
C TYR A 98 3.73 -6.19 -1.30
N HIS A 99 3.58 -7.05 -0.30
CA HIS A 99 2.33 -7.22 0.43
C HIS A 99 2.63 -7.80 1.82
N MET A 100 1.68 -7.67 2.74
CA MET A 100 1.71 -8.38 4.01
C MET A 100 0.99 -9.73 3.87
N HIS A 101 0.20 -10.14 4.87
CA HIS A 101 -0.72 -11.25 4.71
C HIS A 101 -1.74 -10.95 3.61
N THR A 102 -1.96 -11.90 2.70
CA THR A 102 -2.97 -11.87 1.65
C THR A 102 -3.85 -13.11 1.75
N ASP A 103 -5.13 -12.97 1.42
CA ASP A 103 -6.09 -14.07 1.33
C ASP A 103 -6.33 -14.47 -0.13
N GLY A 104 -6.54 -15.77 -0.35
CA GLY A 104 -6.79 -16.33 -1.68
C GLY A 104 -5.52 -16.77 -2.42
N SER A 105 -5.68 -17.11 -3.70
CA SER A 105 -4.57 -17.61 -4.52
C SER A 105 -3.65 -16.46 -4.95
N LEU A 106 -2.33 -16.72 -4.88
CA LEU A 106 -1.29 -15.84 -5.38
C LEU A 106 -0.62 -16.47 -6.62
N PRO A 107 -1.22 -16.34 -7.82
CA PRO A 107 -0.73 -17.01 -9.03
C PRO A 107 0.68 -16.60 -9.47
N TYR A 108 1.24 -15.52 -8.91
CA TYR A 108 2.61 -15.05 -9.14
C TYR A 108 3.64 -15.68 -8.19
N VAL A 109 3.21 -16.31 -7.09
CA VAL A 109 4.07 -17.09 -6.16
C VAL A 109 3.82 -18.60 -6.31
N ASP A 110 2.85 -18.95 -7.15
CA ASP A 110 2.38 -20.32 -7.34
C ASP A 110 3.47 -21.20 -7.97
N ALA A 111 3.75 -22.34 -7.34
CA ALA A 111 4.58 -23.42 -7.91
C ALA A 111 3.72 -24.52 -8.60
N SER A 112 2.38 -24.38 -8.56
CA SER A 112 1.29 -25.39 -8.49
C SER A 112 0.81 -25.79 -7.07
N CYS A 113 0.85 -24.82 -6.12
CA CYS A 113 0.19 -24.70 -4.80
C CYS A 113 0.70 -25.57 -3.61
N ALA A 114 1.40 -24.97 -2.61
CA ALA A 114 1.41 -25.47 -1.20
C ALA A 114 1.98 -24.47 -0.15
N ASP A 115 1.15 -24.20 0.87
CA ASP A 115 1.32 -23.64 2.24
C ASP A 115 2.17 -22.38 2.53
N ILE A 116 1.43 -21.25 2.54
CA ILE A 116 1.44 -20.07 3.43
C ILE A 116 2.84 -19.53 3.85
N PHE A 117 3.44 -18.75 2.94
CA PHE A 117 4.59 -17.84 3.07
C PHE A 117 5.97 -18.43 3.41
N ARG A 118 6.11 -19.32 4.40
CA ARG A 118 7.44 -19.80 4.82
C ARG A 118 8.13 -20.66 3.77
N LYS A 119 7.37 -21.41 2.96
CA LYS A 119 7.94 -22.30 1.96
C LYS A 119 8.48 -21.57 0.73
N ALA A 120 7.77 -20.58 0.20
CA ALA A 120 8.27 -19.76 -0.92
C ALA A 120 9.57 -19.05 -0.54
N VAL A 121 9.67 -18.57 0.71
CA VAL A 121 10.90 -18.01 1.27
C VAL A 121 11.98 -19.08 1.46
N ALA A 122 11.63 -20.24 2.04
CA ALA A 122 12.56 -21.35 2.23
C ALA A 122 13.12 -21.91 0.90
N GLU A 123 12.34 -21.86 -0.17
CA GLU A 123 12.72 -22.28 -1.52
C GLU A 123 13.44 -21.17 -2.32
N GLY A 124 13.66 -19.99 -1.72
CA GLY A 124 14.34 -18.86 -2.37
C GLY A 124 13.53 -18.20 -3.49
N ARG A 125 12.21 -18.44 -3.55
CA ARG A 125 11.29 -17.85 -4.54
C ARG A 125 10.66 -16.54 -4.05
N ALA A 126 10.78 -16.21 -2.77
CA ALA A 126 10.30 -14.98 -2.17
C ALA A 126 11.28 -14.49 -1.10
N ASP A 127 11.34 -13.17 -0.91
CA ASP A 127 12.10 -12.55 0.16
C ASP A 127 11.18 -12.21 1.34
N ALA A 128 11.67 -12.38 2.57
CA ALA A 128 10.99 -11.93 3.78
C ALA A 128 11.77 -10.78 4.42
N TYR A 129 11.11 -9.65 4.65
CA TYR A 129 11.68 -8.51 5.36
C TYR A 129 11.37 -8.62 6.86
N PRO A 130 12.38 -8.78 7.73
CA PRO A 130 12.15 -8.76 9.17
C PRO A 130 11.97 -7.31 9.64
N ILE A 131 10.71 -6.84 9.66
CA ILE A 131 10.32 -5.49 10.07
C ILE A 131 9.09 -5.55 10.97
N PHE A 132 9.00 -4.66 11.95
CA PHE A 132 7.79 -4.55 12.78
C PHE A 132 6.61 -4.02 11.96
N LEU A 133 5.42 -4.56 12.22
CA LEU A 133 4.20 -4.19 11.49
C LEU A 133 3.93 -2.67 11.54
N SER A 134 4.17 -2.04 12.69
CA SER A 134 4.03 -0.59 12.89
C SER A 134 5.05 0.24 12.10
N GLU A 135 6.15 -0.35 11.67
CA GLU A 135 7.21 0.33 10.93
C GLU A 135 7.09 0.17 9.41
N ILE A 136 6.25 -0.76 8.93
CA ILE A 136 6.03 -0.95 7.49
C ILE A 136 5.60 0.35 6.79
N PRO A 137 4.69 1.18 7.33
CA PRO A 137 4.36 2.47 6.73
C PRO A 137 5.58 3.40 6.54
N LEU A 138 6.59 3.33 7.43
CA LEU A 138 7.79 4.14 7.34
C LEU A 138 8.62 3.81 6.09
N MET A 139 8.55 2.59 5.58
CA MET A 139 9.24 2.19 4.33
C MET A 139 8.76 3.03 3.14
N PHE A 140 7.45 3.32 3.10
CA PHE A 140 6.85 4.14 2.05
C PHE A 140 7.05 5.64 2.33
N HIS A 141 6.83 6.09 3.57
CA HIS A 141 7.00 7.51 3.92
C HIS A 141 8.44 8.00 3.78
N LYS A 142 9.43 7.14 4.08
CA LYS A 142 10.86 7.43 3.89
C LYS A 142 11.35 7.13 2.46
N LYS A 143 10.48 6.72 1.55
CA LYS A 143 10.81 6.38 0.16
C LYS A 143 11.88 5.30 0.02
N ILE A 144 11.92 4.37 0.98
CA ILE A 144 12.75 3.17 0.87
C ILE A 144 12.15 2.25 -0.19
N ILE A 145 10.81 2.19 -0.25
CA ILE A 145 10.05 1.55 -1.30
C ILE A 145 9.12 2.60 -1.92
N GLU A 146 9.21 2.76 -3.23
CA GLU A 146 8.35 3.66 -4.01
C GLU A 146 7.62 2.84 -5.07
N PRO A 147 6.40 2.35 -4.78
CA PRO A 147 5.67 1.52 -5.73
C PRO A 147 5.30 2.31 -6.99
N ASP A 148 5.41 1.65 -8.14
CA ASP A 148 4.89 2.21 -9.38
C ASP A 148 3.36 2.06 -9.42
N ILE A 149 2.84 0.94 -8.90
CA ILE A 149 1.42 0.59 -8.92
C ILE A 149 1.00 0.14 -7.53
N CYS A 150 -0.12 0.67 -7.02
CA CYS A 150 -0.80 0.15 -5.83
C CYS A 150 -2.14 -0.47 -6.22
N LEU A 151 -2.35 -1.72 -5.80
CA LEU A 151 -3.62 -2.42 -5.95
C LEU A 151 -4.42 -2.30 -4.66
N ILE A 152 -5.60 -1.69 -4.76
CA ILE A 152 -6.51 -1.49 -3.63
C ILE A 152 -7.88 -2.12 -3.92
N HIS A 153 -8.60 -2.47 -2.87
CA HIS A 153 -9.96 -2.98 -2.87
C HIS A 153 -10.80 -2.03 -2.04
N VAL A 154 -11.82 -1.43 -2.66
CA VAL A 154 -12.59 -0.35 -2.04
C VAL A 154 -14.09 -0.56 -2.18
N SER A 155 -14.86 0.10 -1.30
CA SER A 155 -16.30 0.28 -1.49
C SER A 155 -16.60 1.15 -2.73
N PRO A 156 -17.82 1.12 -3.28
CA PRO A 156 -18.25 2.08 -4.29
C PRO A 156 -18.17 3.51 -3.75
N PRO A 157 -17.98 4.52 -4.63
CA PRO A 157 -18.04 5.92 -4.23
C PRO A 157 -19.42 6.26 -3.68
N ASP A 158 -19.49 7.13 -2.68
CA ASP A 158 -20.75 7.74 -2.25
C ASP A 158 -21.16 8.92 -3.14
N SER A 159 -22.23 9.62 -2.75
CA SER A 159 -22.73 10.82 -3.43
C SER A 159 -21.70 11.95 -3.54
N HIS A 160 -20.64 11.92 -2.73
CA HIS A 160 -19.57 12.91 -2.72
C HIS A 160 -18.29 12.39 -3.38
N GLY A 161 -18.31 11.18 -3.95
CA GLY A 161 -17.18 10.58 -4.64
C GLY A 161 -16.17 9.89 -3.70
N PHE A 162 -16.50 9.66 -2.43
CA PHE A 162 -15.59 8.98 -1.51
C PHE A 162 -15.83 7.48 -1.49
N CYS A 163 -14.75 6.73 -1.71
CA CYS A 163 -14.64 5.30 -1.45
C CYS A 163 -13.96 5.07 -0.10
N THR A 164 -13.98 3.82 0.37
CA THR A 164 -13.24 3.41 1.58
C THR A 164 -12.45 2.13 1.33
N LEU A 165 -11.27 2.01 1.93
CA LEU A 165 -10.40 0.82 1.88
C LEU A 165 -11.01 -0.41 2.57
N GLY A 166 -12.13 -0.24 3.29
CA GLY A 166 -12.90 -1.33 3.88
C GLY A 166 -12.19 -2.03 5.01
N THR A 167 -12.04 -3.35 4.92
CA THR A 167 -11.62 -4.22 6.03
C THR A 167 -10.13 -4.14 6.38
N SER A 168 -9.30 -3.53 5.53
CA SER A 168 -7.85 -3.45 5.76
C SER A 168 -7.29 -2.10 5.32
N VAL A 169 -6.82 -1.27 6.26
CA VAL A 169 -6.19 0.04 5.97
C VAL A 169 -4.67 -0.04 6.12
N ASP A 170 -4.23 -0.65 7.22
CA ASP A 170 -2.85 -1.09 7.49
C ASP A 170 -1.74 -0.16 6.92
N CYS A 171 -0.76 -0.72 6.20
CA CYS A 171 0.24 0.04 5.47
C CYS A 171 -0.22 0.44 4.05
N VAL A 172 -1.34 -0.07 3.54
CA VAL A 172 -1.81 0.24 2.18
C VAL A 172 -2.08 1.72 2.00
N ARG A 173 -2.53 2.43 3.05
CA ARG A 173 -2.67 3.90 2.99
C ARG A 173 -1.33 4.58 2.66
N ALA A 174 -0.26 4.19 3.34
CA ALA A 174 1.07 4.73 3.08
C ALA A 174 1.61 4.32 1.70
N ALA A 175 1.39 3.05 1.31
CA ALA A 175 1.80 2.53 0.00
C ALA A 175 1.11 3.27 -1.15
N MET A 176 -0.21 3.43 -1.07
CA MET A 176 -1.04 4.17 -2.02
C MET A 176 -0.56 5.61 -2.18
N THR A 177 -0.34 6.33 -1.07
CA THR A 177 0.14 7.72 -1.09
C THR A 177 1.54 7.86 -1.70
N ALA A 178 2.39 6.83 -1.57
CA ALA A 178 3.73 6.80 -2.18
C ALA A 178 3.73 6.32 -3.64
N SER A 179 2.60 5.81 -4.14
CA SER A 179 2.53 5.17 -5.45
C SER A 179 2.28 6.15 -6.59
N LYS A 180 2.79 5.81 -7.78
CA LYS A 180 2.57 6.61 -8.99
C LYS A 180 1.21 6.37 -9.63
N CYS A 181 0.68 5.16 -9.49
CA CYS A 181 -0.59 4.75 -10.06
C CYS A 181 -1.41 3.90 -9.06
N ILE A 182 -2.71 4.18 -8.97
CA ILE A 182 -3.66 3.46 -8.12
C ILE A 182 -4.67 2.73 -9.00
N VAL A 183 -4.72 1.40 -8.87
CA VAL A 183 -5.71 0.54 -9.50
C VAL A 183 -6.64 0.00 -8.43
N ALA A 184 -7.93 0.31 -8.53
CA ALA A 184 -8.93 -0.05 -7.54
C ALA A 184 -9.88 -1.12 -8.05
N LEU A 185 -10.06 -2.18 -7.27
CA LEU A 185 -11.20 -3.07 -7.35
C LEU A 185 -12.34 -2.45 -6.54
N VAL A 186 -13.38 -1.99 -7.20
CA VAL A 186 -14.53 -1.32 -6.57
C VAL A 186 -15.63 -2.35 -6.38
N ASN A 187 -15.88 -2.74 -5.13
CA ASN A 187 -16.77 -3.86 -4.80
C ASN A 187 -17.93 -3.42 -3.91
N CYS A 188 -19.17 -3.63 -4.36
CA CYS A 188 -20.36 -3.28 -3.59
C CYS A 188 -20.50 -4.04 -2.26
N GLN A 189 -19.85 -5.20 -2.13
CA GLN A 189 -19.80 -5.99 -0.90
C GLN A 189 -18.68 -5.56 0.08
N MET A 190 -17.80 -4.63 -0.33
CA MET A 190 -16.78 -4.10 0.58
C MET A 190 -17.44 -3.16 1.60
N PRO A 191 -17.33 -3.44 2.93
CA PRO A 191 -17.96 -2.61 3.93
C PRO A 191 -17.36 -1.21 3.93
N ARG A 192 -18.21 -0.22 4.18
CA ARG A 192 -17.79 1.15 4.34
C ARG A 192 -17.27 1.38 5.75
N THR A 193 -15.98 1.67 5.88
CA THR A 193 -15.31 1.92 7.17
C THR A 193 -14.96 3.39 7.36
N PHE A 194 -14.84 3.84 8.60
CA PHE A 194 -14.48 5.22 8.95
C PHE A 194 -12.99 5.36 9.30
N GLY A 195 -12.55 6.60 9.53
CA GLY A 195 -11.17 6.93 9.88
C GLY A 195 -10.30 7.11 8.64
N ASP A 196 -9.05 6.66 8.72
CA ASP A 196 -8.04 6.83 7.67
C ASP A 196 -8.25 5.92 6.44
N SER A 197 -9.39 5.24 6.35
CA SER A 197 -9.77 4.39 5.22
C SER A 197 -10.24 5.17 3.98
N ILE A 198 -10.52 6.46 4.12
CA ILE A 198 -11.21 7.26 3.11
C ILE A 198 -10.26 7.64 1.96
N ILE A 199 -10.75 7.47 0.73
CA ILE A 199 -10.10 7.93 -0.50
C ILE A 199 -11.15 8.52 -1.44
N HIS A 200 -10.90 9.70 -2.00
CA HIS A 200 -11.74 10.25 -3.05
C HIS A 200 -11.43 9.58 -4.40
N ILE A 201 -12.47 9.25 -5.17
CA ILE A 201 -12.38 8.51 -6.43
C ILE A 201 -11.42 9.17 -7.45
N SER A 202 -11.24 10.49 -7.39
CA SER A 202 -10.32 11.19 -8.27
C SER A 202 -8.84 10.86 -8.04
N HIS A 203 -8.47 10.20 -6.94
CA HIS A 203 -7.12 9.65 -6.77
C HIS A 203 -6.89 8.36 -7.54
N ILE A 204 -7.95 7.59 -7.79
CA ILE A 204 -7.90 6.31 -8.51
C ILE A 204 -7.64 6.58 -10.00
N ASP A 205 -6.69 5.86 -10.59
CA ASP A 205 -6.37 5.98 -12.02
C ASP A 205 -7.18 5.00 -12.86
N PHE A 206 -7.31 3.76 -12.38
CA PHE A 206 -8.10 2.71 -13.02
C PHE A 206 -9.04 2.07 -12.00
N ALA A 207 -10.31 1.94 -12.36
CA ALA A 207 -11.34 1.32 -11.53
C ALA A 207 -11.93 0.10 -12.25
N VAL A 208 -12.09 -0.99 -11.51
CA VAL A 208 -12.66 -2.25 -11.99
C VAL A 208 -13.82 -2.61 -11.07
N GLU A 209 -15.01 -2.76 -11.62
CA GLU A 209 -16.19 -3.14 -10.84
C GLU A 209 -16.15 -4.61 -10.41
N ALA A 210 -16.66 -4.88 -9.21
CA ALA A 210 -16.85 -6.21 -8.67
C ALA A 210 -18.11 -6.30 -7.81
N ASP A 211 -18.68 -7.49 -7.73
CA ASP A 211 -19.73 -7.86 -6.78
C ASP A 211 -19.39 -9.25 -6.26
N ARG A 212 -18.61 -9.28 -5.17
CA ARG A 212 -18.17 -10.55 -4.56
C ARG A 212 -18.01 -10.44 -3.07
N HIS A 213 -18.36 -11.51 -2.37
CA HIS A 213 -18.09 -11.61 -0.94
C HIS A 213 -16.58 -11.59 -0.66
N LEU A 214 -16.24 -10.97 0.46
CA LEU A 214 -14.88 -11.00 1.00
C LEU A 214 -14.58 -12.38 1.60
N PRO A 215 -13.30 -12.79 1.64
CA PRO A 215 -12.89 -13.97 2.37
C PRO A 215 -13.35 -13.94 3.82
N ASN A 216 -13.77 -15.08 4.34
CA ASN A 216 -14.16 -15.24 5.73
C ASN A 216 -13.32 -16.35 6.38
N HIS A 217 -12.83 -16.11 7.59
CA HIS A 217 -12.06 -17.07 8.38
C HIS A 217 -13.00 -17.75 9.39
N ALA A 218 -13.22 -19.04 9.22
CA ALA A 218 -14.04 -19.81 10.16
C ALA A 218 -13.32 -19.95 11.51
N ALA A 219 -14.00 -19.58 12.59
CA ALA A 219 -13.53 -19.83 13.94
C ALA A 219 -13.56 -21.34 14.25
N LYS A 220 -12.50 -21.85 14.85
CA LYS A 220 -12.47 -23.22 15.40
C LYS A 220 -12.97 -23.19 16.85
N PRO A 221 -13.77 -24.19 17.28
CA PRO A 221 -14.11 -24.33 18.69
C PRO A 221 -12.83 -24.47 19.54
N PRO A 222 -12.74 -23.78 20.70
CA PRO A 222 -11.56 -23.86 21.53
C PRO A 222 -11.41 -25.24 22.19
N CYS A 223 -10.18 -25.70 22.37
CA CYS A 223 -9.89 -26.90 23.16
C CYS A 223 -9.97 -26.62 24.67
N LYS A 224 -9.83 -27.68 25.48
CA LYS A 224 -9.91 -27.57 26.95
C LYS A 224 -8.81 -26.66 27.50
N GLU A 225 -7.62 -26.74 26.93
CA GLU A 225 -6.46 -25.95 27.31
C GLU A 225 -6.65 -24.47 26.95
N GLU A 226 -7.13 -24.17 25.74
CA GLU A 226 -7.46 -22.81 25.28
C GLU A 226 -8.57 -22.19 26.15
N MET A 227 -9.59 -22.97 26.52
CA MET A 227 -10.64 -22.54 27.44
C MET A 227 -10.07 -22.21 28.83
N GLN A 228 -9.17 -23.04 29.35
CA GLN A 228 -8.54 -22.80 30.65
C GLN A 228 -7.64 -21.56 30.63
N ILE A 229 -6.89 -21.34 29.55
CA ILE A 229 -6.07 -20.14 29.34
C ILE A 229 -6.97 -18.90 29.25
N GLY A 230 -8.03 -18.94 28.43
CA GLY A 230 -8.99 -17.85 28.29
C GLY A 230 -9.63 -17.48 29.63
N LYS A 231 -10.00 -18.47 30.44
CA LYS A 231 -10.51 -18.26 31.81
C LYS A 231 -9.48 -17.53 32.69
N TYR A 232 -8.22 -17.97 32.70
CA TYR A 232 -7.20 -17.31 33.50
C TYR A 232 -6.92 -15.88 33.07
N ILE A 233 -6.92 -15.60 31.77
CA ILE A 233 -6.76 -14.24 31.24
C ILE A 233 -7.92 -13.37 31.71
N ALA A 234 -9.15 -13.82 31.50
CA ALA A 234 -10.35 -13.06 31.86
C ALA A 234 -10.43 -12.79 33.37
N GLU A 235 -10.19 -13.80 34.21
CA GLU A 235 -10.36 -13.66 35.67
C GLU A 235 -9.23 -12.90 36.37
N LYS A 236 -8.01 -12.91 35.80
CA LYS A 236 -6.82 -12.42 36.52
C LYS A 236 -6.14 -11.20 35.89
N LEU A 237 -6.40 -10.92 34.61
CA LEU A 237 -5.65 -9.91 33.85
C LEU A 237 -6.53 -8.84 33.20
N VAL A 238 -7.85 -9.06 33.09
CA VAL A 238 -8.77 -8.12 32.45
C VAL A 238 -9.68 -7.52 33.52
N GLU A 239 -9.55 -6.22 33.74
CA GLU A 239 -10.41 -5.44 34.64
C GLU A 239 -11.52 -4.72 33.84
N ASP A 240 -12.56 -4.26 34.51
CA ASP A 240 -13.64 -3.52 33.85
C ASP A 240 -13.11 -2.22 33.23
N GLY A 241 -13.39 -2.02 31.93
CA GLY A 241 -12.96 -0.83 31.16
C GLY A 241 -11.67 -1.02 30.36
N LEU A 242 -11.12 -2.24 30.31
CA LEU A 242 -10.03 -2.68 29.44
C LEU A 242 -10.53 -3.39 28.17
#